data_AF-A0A1C0TMQ6-F1
#
_entry.id   AF-A0A1C0TMQ6-F1
#
_cell.length_a   1.000
_cell.length_b   1.000
_cell.length_c   1.000
_cell.angle_alpha   90.00
_cell.angle_beta   90.00
_cell.angle_gamma   90.00
#
_symmetry.space_group_name_H-M   'P 1'
#
loop_
_entity.id
_entity.type
_entity.pdbx_description
1 polymer ?
#
loop_
_entity_poly.entity_id
_entity_poly.type
_entity_poly.pdbx_seq_one_letter_code
_entity_poly.pdbx_strand_id
1 'polypeptide(L)'
;MMKNREKSTKGFTLIELMIVVAILGILATLAYPNYQGYLQRGARAEAMTILLDAANKQEQYFVDNREYASSLSDIGVPTTSGNGYFNITVILASGGYTLTATAANGPVKGDLVCTSLSLNNLGIKSITGTGSVDQCWER
;
A
#
# COMPACT_ATOMS: atom_id res chain seq x y z
N MET A 1 -66.41 -0.41 -26.14
CA MET A 1 -65.06 -0.63 -26.71
C MET A 1 -64.05 0.06 -25.79
N MET A 2 -63.10 -0.72 -25.27
CA MET A 2 -61.86 -0.38 -24.52
C MET A 2 -61.86 0.77 -23.50
N LYS A 3 -61.92 0.40 -22.21
CA LYS A 3 -61.61 1.26 -21.06
C LYS A 3 -60.09 1.25 -20.85
N ASN A 4 -59.38 2.26 -21.34
CA ASN A 4 -57.95 2.43 -21.08
C ASN A 4 -57.72 2.64 -19.58
N ARG A 5 -57.07 1.66 -18.93
CA ARG A 5 -56.52 1.86 -17.59
C ARG A 5 -55.20 2.60 -17.74
N GLU A 6 -55.17 3.88 -17.41
CA GLU A 6 -53.91 4.58 -17.19
C GLU A 6 -53.16 3.88 -16.04
N LYS A 7 -51.99 3.34 -16.35
CA LYS A 7 -51.07 2.83 -15.33
C LYS A 7 -50.54 4.04 -14.57
N SER A 8 -50.99 4.22 -13.33
CA SER A 8 -50.41 5.20 -12.42
C SER A 8 -48.91 4.90 -12.24
N THR A 9 -48.07 5.78 -12.76
CA THR A 9 -46.63 5.80 -12.50
C THR A 9 -46.43 6.18 -11.04
N LYS A 10 -46.01 5.21 -10.21
CA LYS A 10 -45.63 5.47 -8.82
C LYS A 10 -44.25 6.13 -8.81
N GLY A 11 -44.15 7.35 -8.27
CA GLY A 11 -42.89 8.05 -8.02
C GLY A 11 -42.38 7.79 -6.60
N PHE A 12 -41.08 7.96 -6.39
CA PHE A 12 -40.45 7.96 -5.05
C PHE A 12 -40.88 9.20 -4.27
N THR A 13 -41.08 9.04 -2.96
CA THR A 13 -41.32 10.18 -2.06
C THR A 13 -40.02 10.88 -1.68
N LEU A 14 -40.08 12.19 -1.40
CA LEU A 14 -38.92 12.92 -0.86
C LEU A 14 -38.45 12.35 0.48
N ILE A 15 -39.38 11.86 1.31
CA ILE A 15 -39.05 11.27 2.60
C ILE A 15 -38.29 9.93 2.44
N GLU A 16 -38.66 9.09 1.46
CA GLU A 16 -37.89 7.87 1.15
C GLU A 16 -36.48 8.20 0.73
N LEU A 17 -36.30 9.22 -0.12
CA LEU A 17 -34.97 9.65 -0.55
C LEU A 17 -34.13 10.15 0.64
N MET A 18 -34.73 10.92 1.56
CA MET A 18 -34.03 11.40 2.75
C MET A 18 -33.57 10.26 3.67
N ILE A 19 -34.41 9.24 3.86
CA ILE A 19 -34.05 8.05 4.66
C ILE A 19 -32.91 7.28 3.98
N VAL A 20 -32.95 7.09 2.66
CA VAL A 20 -31.89 6.41 1.91
C VAL A 20 -30.56 7.15 2.05
N VAL A 21 -30.55 8.48 1.87
CA VAL A 21 -29.32 9.29 2.02
C VAL A 21 -28.81 9.25 3.46
N ALA A 22 -29.69 9.26 4.46
CA ALA A 22 -29.31 9.14 5.86
C ALA A 22 -28.61 7.79 6.15
N ILE A 23 -29.15 6.67 5.65
CA ILE A 23 -28.54 5.35 5.80
C ILE A 23 -27.19 5.27 5.07
N LEU A 24 -27.11 5.80 3.84
CA LEU A 24 -25.86 5.83 3.08
C LEU A 24 -24.77 6.67 3.78
N GLY A 25 -25.15 7.78 4.42
CA GLY A 25 -24.22 8.59 5.21
C GLY A 25 -23.60 7.81 6.37
N ILE A 26 -24.40 7.00 7.08
CA ILE A 26 -23.92 6.15 8.18
C ILE A 26 -23.00 5.04 7.65
N LEU A 27 -23.36 4.39 6.54
CA LEU A 27 -22.54 3.32 5.96
C LEU A 27 -21.20 3.85 5.43
N ALA A 28 -21.20 5.05 4.83
CA ALA A 28 -20.00 5.64 4.24
C ALA A 28 -18.90 5.89 5.28
N THR A 29 -19.24 6.31 6.51
CA THR A 29 -18.25 6.57 7.56
C THR A 29 -17.52 5.32 8.03
N LEU A 30 -18.15 4.14 7.97
CA LEU A 30 -17.54 2.86 8.31
C LEU A 30 -16.81 2.24 7.13
N ALA A 31 -17.39 2.31 5.93
CA ALA A 31 -16.85 1.66 4.74
C ALA A 31 -15.57 2.34 4.24
N TYR A 32 -15.54 3.67 4.24
CA TYR A 32 -14.42 4.44 3.68
C TYR A 32 -13.06 4.18 4.35
N PRO A 33 -12.90 4.30 5.69
CA PRO A 33 -11.60 4.06 6.33
C PRO A 33 -11.13 2.61 6.17
N ASN A 34 -12.06 1.65 6.21
CA ASN A 34 -11.74 0.24 6.01
C ASN A 34 -11.22 -0.06 4.59
N TYR A 35 -11.84 0.55 3.58
CA TYR A 35 -11.39 0.41 2.19
C TYR A 35 -10.01 1.03 1.98
N GLN A 36 -9.74 2.21 2.55
CA GLN A 36 -8.41 2.81 2.50
C GLN A 36 -7.34 1.91 3.13
N GLY A 37 -7.64 1.34 4.31
CA GLY A 37 -6.74 0.39 4.96
C GLY A 37 -6.47 -0.86 4.11
N TYR A 38 -7.47 -1.36 3.38
CA TYR A 38 -7.28 -2.48 2.45
C TYR A 38 -6.32 -2.14 1.31
N LEU A 39 -6.46 -0.97 0.68
CA LEU A 39 -5.56 -0.52 -0.39
C LEU A 39 -4.13 -0.30 0.12
N GLN A 40 -3.98 0.27 1.32
CA GLN A 40 -2.67 0.45 1.95
C GLN A 40 -1.97 -0.88 2.22
N ARG A 41 -2.69 -1.89 2.72
CA ARG A 41 -2.17 -3.25 2.91
C ARG A 41 -1.66 -3.86 1.60
N GLY A 42 -2.47 -3.77 0.53
CA GLY A 42 -2.05 -4.24 -0.79
C GLY A 42 -0.80 -3.53 -1.31
N ALA A 43 -0.71 -2.20 -1.15
CA ALA A 43 0.46 -1.43 -1.53
C ALA A 43 1.71 -1.79 -0.70
N ARG A 44 1.55 -2.06 0.60
CA ARG A 44 2.65 -2.52 1.47
C ARG A 44 3.12 -3.92 1.08
N ALA A 45 2.22 -4.83 0.73
CA ALA A 45 2.57 -6.17 0.25
C ALA A 45 3.45 -6.09 -1.01
N GLU A 46 3.08 -5.22 -1.96
CA GLU A 46 3.90 -4.94 -3.16
C GLU A 46 5.31 -4.43 -2.78
N ALA A 47 5.40 -3.48 -1.86
CA ALA A 47 6.68 -2.97 -1.38
C ALA A 47 7.54 -4.07 -0.72
N MET A 48 6.92 -4.93 0.11
CA MET A 48 7.62 -6.06 0.74
C MET A 48 8.18 -7.04 -0.29
N THR A 49 7.42 -7.34 -1.36
CA THR A 49 7.90 -8.20 -2.44
C THR A 49 9.16 -7.63 -3.08
N ILE A 50 9.19 -6.32 -3.35
CA ILE A 50 10.35 -5.66 -3.97
C ILE A 50 11.54 -5.62 -3.01
N LEU A 51 11.32 -5.35 -1.72
CA LEU A 51 12.40 -5.39 -0.72
C LEU A 51 13.02 -6.79 -0.61
N LEU A 52 12.21 -7.85 -0.66
CA LEU A 52 12.70 -9.23 -0.63
C LEU A 52 13.43 -9.62 -1.91
N ASP A 53 12.93 -9.22 -3.09
CA ASP A 53 13.63 -9.40 -4.37
C ASP A 53 14.99 -8.68 -4.36
N ALA A 54 15.01 -7.44 -3.90
CA ALA A 54 16.22 -6.64 -3.80
C ALA A 54 17.23 -7.24 -2.81
N ALA A 55 16.77 -7.77 -1.67
CA ALA A 55 17.63 -8.47 -0.72
C ALA A 55 18.28 -9.71 -1.36
N ASN A 56 17.49 -10.55 -2.05
CA ASN A 56 18.04 -11.72 -2.75
C ASN A 56 19.07 -11.34 -3.81
N LYS A 57 18.84 -10.24 -4.54
CA LYS A 57 19.77 -9.76 -5.56
C LYS A 57 21.03 -9.13 -4.97
N GLN A 58 20.94 -8.50 -3.79
CA GLN A 58 22.11 -8.05 -3.04
C GLN A 58 23.01 -9.23 -2.65
N GLU A 59 22.43 -10.34 -2.19
CA GLU A 59 23.21 -11.55 -1.86
C GLU A 59 23.87 -12.15 -3.12
N GLN A 60 23.15 -12.20 -4.25
CA GLN A 60 23.73 -12.65 -5.52
C GLN A 60 24.90 -11.75 -5.95
N TYR A 61 24.71 -10.43 -5.90
CA TYR A 61 25.74 -9.46 -6.24
C TYR A 61 26.97 -9.58 -5.33
N PHE A 62 26.77 -9.87 -4.05
CA PHE A 62 27.88 -10.12 -3.12
C PHE A 62 28.67 -11.38 -3.46
N VAL A 63 28.02 -12.45 -3.89
CA VAL A 63 28.70 -13.68 -4.33
C VAL A 63 29.61 -13.39 -5.54
N ASP A 64 29.15 -12.56 -6.46
CA ASP A 64 29.87 -12.25 -7.70
C ASP A 64 30.99 -11.21 -7.49
N ASN A 65 30.74 -10.19 -6.67
CA ASN A 65 31.60 -8.99 -6.56
C ASN A 65 32.33 -8.86 -5.22
N ARG A 66 31.99 -9.70 -4.23
CA ARG A 66 32.50 -9.65 -2.83
C ARG A 66 32.19 -8.34 -2.09
N GLU A 67 31.24 -7.58 -2.58
CA GLU A 67 30.72 -6.36 -1.98
C GLU A 67 29.22 -6.25 -2.27
N TYR A 68 28.49 -5.47 -1.48
CA TYR A 68 27.07 -5.19 -1.74
C TYR A 68 26.93 -4.03 -2.72
N ALA A 69 25.89 -4.08 -3.55
CA ALA A 69 25.63 -3.03 -4.52
C ALA A 69 25.19 -1.74 -3.83
N SER A 70 25.86 -0.64 -4.19
CA SER A 70 25.56 0.71 -3.68
C SER A 70 24.35 1.35 -4.38
N SER A 71 23.93 0.81 -5.52
CA SER A 71 22.77 1.28 -6.30
C SER A 71 21.83 0.12 -6.64
N LEU A 72 20.53 0.44 -6.71
CA LEU A 72 19.51 -0.50 -7.16
C LEU A 72 19.65 -0.87 -8.64
N SER A 73 20.26 0.01 -9.46
CA SER A 73 20.52 -0.26 -10.87
C SER A 73 21.46 -1.45 -11.08
N ASP A 74 22.46 -1.60 -10.21
CA ASP A 74 23.53 -2.59 -10.35
C ASP A 74 23.00 -4.01 -10.10
N ILE A 75 21.89 -4.11 -9.37
CA ILE A 75 21.15 -5.34 -9.10
C ILE A 75 19.86 -5.47 -9.93
N GLY A 76 19.60 -4.55 -10.87
CA GLY A 76 18.40 -4.58 -11.70
C GLY A 76 17.09 -4.49 -10.91
N VAL A 77 17.06 -3.66 -9.87
CA VAL A 77 15.87 -3.36 -9.06
C VAL A 77 15.39 -1.94 -9.40
N PRO A 78 14.08 -1.74 -9.65
CA PRO A 78 13.55 -0.40 -9.87
C PRO A 78 13.59 0.44 -8.59
N THR A 79 13.74 1.76 -8.74
CA THR A 79 13.69 2.72 -7.63
C THR A 79 12.26 3.03 -7.18
N THR A 80 11.25 2.44 -7.81
CA THR A 80 9.84 2.65 -7.51
C THR A 80 9.12 1.32 -7.52
N SER A 81 8.05 1.21 -6.73
CA SER A 81 7.16 0.06 -6.81
C SER A 81 6.44 0.04 -8.17
N GLY A 82 5.91 -1.13 -8.57
CA GLY A 82 5.20 -1.30 -9.84
C GLY A 82 4.04 -0.31 -10.03
N ASN A 83 3.30 0.01 -8.98
CA ASN A 83 2.25 1.02 -8.98
C ASN A 83 2.73 2.45 -8.61
N GLY A 84 4.03 2.63 -8.36
CA GLY A 84 4.63 3.91 -7.97
C GLY A 84 4.20 4.41 -6.58
N TYR A 85 3.69 3.51 -5.73
CA TYR A 85 3.23 3.84 -4.38
C TYR A 85 4.38 4.02 -3.40
N PHE A 86 5.49 3.31 -3.62
CA PHE A 86 6.70 3.42 -2.81
C PHE A 86 7.92 3.79 -3.66
N ASN A 87 8.81 4.58 -3.08
CA ASN A 87 10.17 4.80 -3.58
C ASN A 87 11.11 3.84 -2.84
N ILE A 88 11.96 3.14 -3.58
CA ILE A 88 12.89 2.15 -3.05
C ILE A 88 14.30 2.76 -3.06
N THR A 89 15.01 2.61 -1.95
CA THR A 89 16.41 3.03 -1.82
C THR A 89 17.22 1.92 -1.16
N VAL A 90 18.53 1.96 -1.41
CA VAL A 90 19.53 1.15 -0.72
C VAL A 90 20.53 2.10 -0.07
N ILE A 91 20.89 1.81 1.18
CA ILE A 91 21.96 2.50 1.89
C ILE A 91 22.92 1.43 2.40
N LEU A 92 24.20 1.55 2.05
CA LEU A 92 25.23 0.67 2.59
C LEU A 92 25.52 1.03 4.05
N ALA A 93 25.68 0.00 4.87
CA ALA A 93 26.16 0.08 6.24
C ALA A 93 27.46 -0.72 6.35
N SER A 94 28.18 -0.61 7.46
CA SER A 94 29.46 -1.32 7.67
C SER A 94 29.29 -2.84 7.45
N GLY A 95 29.73 -3.34 6.31
CA GLY A 95 29.62 -4.75 5.92
C GLY A 95 28.20 -5.23 5.58
N GLY A 96 27.25 -4.34 5.27
CA GLY A 96 25.87 -4.70 5.00
C GLY A 96 25.10 -3.63 4.23
N TYR A 97 23.78 -3.81 4.15
CA TYR A 97 22.88 -2.86 3.49
C TYR A 97 21.57 -2.71 4.27
N THR A 98 20.90 -1.59 4.05
CA THR A 98 19.50 -1.37 4.42
C THR A 98 18.73 -0.98 3.17
N LEU A 99 17.76 -1.81 2.79
CA LEU A 99 16.77 -1.49 1.78
C LEU A 99 15.61 -0.78 2.46
N THR A 100 15.09 0.28 1.82
CA THR A 100 13.96 1.05 2.36
C THR A 100 12.95 1.34 1.26
N ALA A 101 11.69 1.04 1.53
CA ALA A 101 10.55 1.45 0.74
C ALA A 101 9.82 2.58 1.47
N THR A 102 9.83 3.79 0.90
CA THR A 102 9.20 4.98 1.47
C THR A 102 7.90 5.29 0.75
N ALA A 103 6.81 5.46 1.49
CA ALA A 103 5.50 5.80 0.93
C ALA A 103 5.56 7.11 0.15
N ALA A 104 5.03 7.11 -1.07
CA ALA A 104 5.14 8.22 -2.02
C ALA A 104 3.77 8.65 -2.55
N ASN A 105 3.00 7.73 -3.13
CA ASN A 105 1.78 8.05 -3.88
C ASN A 105 0.63 7.08 -3.58
N GLY A 106 -0.55 7.41 -4.10
CA GLY A 106 -1.74 6.56 -4.04
C GLY A 106 -2.25 6.35 -2.61
N PRO A 107 -2.69 5.14 -2.23
CA PRO A 107 -3.38 4.89 -0.96
C PRO A 107 -2.46 5.06 0.27
N VAL A 108 -1.15 5.01 0.08
CA VAL A 108 -0.14 5.19 1.14
C VAL A 108 0.31 6.65 1.28
N LYS A 109 -0.16 7.56 0.41
CA LYS A 109 0.17 8.97 0.51
C LYS A 109 -0.45 9.56 1.78
N GLY A 110 0.39 9.99 2.71
CA GLY A 110 -0.04 10.48 4.02
C GLY A 110 -0.32 9.37 5.04
N ASP A 111 0.05 8.13 4.77
CA ASP A 111 0.10 7.08 5.78
C ASP A 111 1.20 7.43 6.81
N LEU A 112 0.78 7.92 7.97
CA LEU A 112 1.67 8.25 9.09
C LEU A 112 2.00 7.03 9.95
N VAL A 113 1.29 5.92 9.76
CA VAL A 113 1.44 4.70 10.55
C VAL A 113 2.61 3.89 10.01
N CYS A 114 2.67 3.71 8.69
CA CYS A 114 3.68 2.93 7.99
C CYS A 114 4.38 3.76 6.90
N THR A 115 5.03 4.86 7.31
CA THR A 115 5.68 5.82 6.40
C THR A 115 6.79 5.18 5.55
N SER A 116 7.56 4.26 6.15
CA SER A 116 8.52 3.44 5.41
C SER A 116 8.61 2.03 5.96
N LEU A 117 8.97 1.10 5.10
CA LEU A 117 9.32 -0.28 5.42
C LEU A 117 10.78 -0.50 5.08
N SER A 118 11.56 -1.06 6.00
CA SER A 118 12.98 -1.32 5.77
C SER A 118 13.37 -2.75 6.11
N LEU A 119 14.33 -3.28 5.35
CA LEU A 119 14.89 -4.62 5.51
C LEU A 119 16.41 -4.53 5.39
N ASN A 120 17.14 -5.05 6.36
CA ASN A 120 18.61 -5.13 6.30
C ASN A 120 19.11 -6.53 5.91
N ASN A 121 20.41 -6.64 5.69
CA ASN A 121 21.10 -7.89 5.34
C ASN A 121 20.98 -9.01 6.38
N LEU A 122 20.58 -8.69 7.62
CA LEU A 122 20.33 -9.68 8.69
C LEU A 122 18.87 -10.14 8.74
N GLY A 123 18.03 -9.67 7.81
CA GLY A 123 16.59 -9.95 7.81
C GLY A 123 15.81 -9.16 8.86
N ILE A 124 16.42 -8.16 9.50
CA ILE A 124 15.75 -7.31 10.48
C ILE A 124 14.84 -6.35 9.71
N LYS A 125 13.56 -6.45 10.04
CA LYS A 125 12.49 -5.58 9.53
C LYS A 125 12.35 -4.38 10.46
N SER A 126 12.27 -3.19 9.89
CA SER A 126 11.98 -1.97 10.63
C SER A 126 11.01 -1.09 9.85
N ILE A 127 10.52 -0.07 10.52
CA ILE A 127 9.59 0.90 9.94
C ILE A 127 9.95 2.31 10.41
N THR A 128 9.42 3.30 9.70
CA THR A 128 9.21 4.63 10.24
C THR A 128 7.71 4.94 10.24
N GLY A 129 7.26 5.73 11.20
CA GLY A 129 5.84 6.04 11.41
C GLY A 129 5.41 5.80 12.85
N THR A 130 4.11 5.92 13.10
CA THR A 130 3.50 5.75 14.43
C THR A 130 3.03 4.32 14.71
N GLY A 131 3.05 3.44 13.70
CA GLY A 131 2.66 2.05 13.82
C GLY A 131 3.71 1.16 14.50
N SER A 132 3.41 -0.14 14.57
CA SER A 132 4.36 -1.18 14.94
C SER A 132 4.89 -1.93 13.72
N VAL A 133 6.04 -2.58 13.87
CA VAL A 133 6.61 -3.44 12.82
C VAL A 133 5.61 -4.52 12.41
N ASP A 134 4.98 -5.20 13.38
CA ASP A 134 4.01 -6.28 13.08
C ASP A 134 2.78 -5.78 12.32
N GLN A 135 2.27 -4.59 12.65
CA GLN A 135 1.14 -3.98 11.94
C GLN A 135 1.48 -3.65 10.49
N CYS A 136 2.67 -3.13 10.24
CA CYS A 136 3.08 -2.66 8.91
C CYS A 136 3.65 -3.78 8.03
N TRP A 137 4.26 -4.80 8.63
CA TRP A 137 4.81 -5.99 7.98
C TRP A 137 3.87 -7.21 8.02
N GLU A 138 2.62 -7.02 8.45
CA GLU A 138 1.54 -8.01 8.48
C GLU A 138 1.96 -9.35 9.09
N ARG A 139 2.46 -9.31 10.32
CA ARG A 139 2.65 -10.51 11.15
C ARG A 139 1.51 -10.69 12.14
#